data_AF-A0A941XNL7-F1
#
_entry.id   AF-A0A941XNL7-F1
#
_cell.length_a   1.000
_cell.length_b   1.000
_cell.length_c   1.000
_cell.angle_alpha   90.00
_cell.angle_beta   90.00
_cell.angle_gamma   90.00
#
_symmetry.space_group_name_H-M   'P 1'
#
loop_
_entity.id
_entity.type
_entity.pdbx_description
1 polymer ?
#
loop_
_entity_poly.entity_id
_entity_poly.type
_entity_poly.pdbx_seq_one_letter_code
_entity_poly.pdbx_strand_id
1 'polypeptide(L)'
;MFLNFEIDTISLLLPLALILLLSKLLQMGCKRVKMPQVVGMLLAGIIIAFIDKIPGINLLNDSARAGIKFLAEIGVVLIMFSAGLGTNLNSIKSSGISAIVVTSLGVIVPMGLGFLVAGLFNGFGGTITLEDGLTVSKTWSNLFYGVILTATSVSVTVATLKEMHRLNGKAGTIIISAAILDDIIGVIVLSIVLSLSGAGSSGENTLGSLMCSNDVVAVFLNVLFFFIFTIAIGVGIHYLFKYLNKKKPHTRRLPIFGLAFCFFMAFASEKFFG
;
A
#
# COMPACT_ATOMS: atom_id res chain seq x y z
N MET A 1 -20.94 4.44 15.43
CA MET A 1 -21.23 5.88 15.25
C MET A 1 -20.86 6.24 13.81
N PHE A 2 -21.80 6.09 12.88
CA PHE A 2 -21.61 6.49 11.49
C PHE A 2 -21.86 8.00 11.40
N LEU A 3 -20.81 8.80 11.45
CA LEU A 3 -20.93 10.21 11.12
C LEU A 3 -21.30 10.29 9.64
N ASN A 4 -22.51 10.78 9.36
CA ASN A 4 -22.92 11.25 8.04
C ASN A 4 -22.01 12.43 7.66
N PHE A 5 -20.84 12.14 7.09
CA PHE A 5 -20.08 13.14 6.35
C PHE A 5 -20.78 13.35 5.02
N GLU A 6 -21.72 14.29 4.97
CA GLU A 6 -22.08 14.89 3.68
C GLU A 6 -20.82 15.52 3.12
N ILE A 7 -20.34 14.97 2.00
CA ILE A 7 -19.29 15.58 1.21
C ILE A 7 -19.91 16.86 0.64
N ASP A 8 -19.64 17.98 1.29
CA ASP A 8 -19.92 19.28 0.69
C ASP A 8 -19.04 19.42 -0.56
N THR A 9 -19.66 19.17 -1.71
CA THR A 9 -19.02 19.13 -3.01
C THR A 9 -18.38 20.48 -3.38
N ILE A 10 -18.92 21.58 -2.88
CA ILE A 10 -18.39 22.92 -3.10
C ILE A 10 -17.08 23.09 -2.32
N SER A 11 -17.05 22.66 -1.06
CA SER A 11 -15.85 22.67 -0.22
C SER A 11 -14.72 21.76 -0.76
N LEU A 12 -15.03 20.73 -1.54
CA LEU A 12 -14.04 19.84 -2.18
C LEU A 12 -13.40 20.44 -3.45
N LEU A 13 -14.13 21.31 -4.17
CA LEU A 13 -13.76 21.75 -5.51
C LEU A 13 -12.50 22.61 -5.52
N LEU A 14 -12.39 23.54 -4.56
CA LEU A 14 -11.24 24.44 -4.44
C LEU A 14 -9.94 23.70 -4.09
N PRO A 15 -9.90 22.82 -3.06
CA PRO A 15 -8.73 21.99 -2.77
C PRO A 15 -8.33 21.10 -3.95
N LEU A 16 -9.30 20.48 -4.63
CA LEU A 16 -9.02 19.63 -5.77
C LEU A 16 -8.40 20.41 -6.93
N ALA A 17 -8.92 21.60 -7.23
CA ALA A 17 -8.36 22.48 -8.25
C ALA A 17 -6.91 22.87 -7.91
N LEU A 18 -6.63 23.21 -6.64
CA LEU A 18 -5.28 23.54 -6.19
C LEU A 18 -4.33 22.34 -6.26
N ILE A 19 -4.76 21.15 -5.83
CA ILE A 19 -4.00 19.91 -5.94
C ILE A 19 -3.62 19.66 -7.40
N LEU A 20 -4.58 19.75 -8.32
CA LEU A 20 -4.34 19.50 -9.75
C LEU A 20 -3.40 20.54 -10.37
N LEU A 21 -3.59 21.83 -10.10
CA LEU A 21 -2.72 22.89 -10.61
C LEU A 21 -1.31 22.77 -10.06
N LEU A 22 -1.17 22.69 -8.73
CA LEU A 22 0.13 22.66 -8.07
C LEU A 22 0.91 21.40 -8.42
N SER A 23 0.26 20.23 -8.40
CA SER A 23 0.89 18.98 -8.82
C SER A 23 1.35 19.09 -10.27
N LYS A 24 0.54 19.63 -11.19
CA LYS A 24 0.95 19.76 -12.59
C LYS A 24 2.17 20.68 -12.76
N LEU A 25 2.20 21.81 -12.07
CA LEU A 25 3.33 22.75 -12.13
C LEU A 25 4.62 22.10 -11.60
N LEU A 26 4.54 21.42 -10.46
CA LEU A 26 5.70 20.75 -9.87
C LEU A 26 6.16 19.54 -10.67
N GLN A 27 5.23 18.76 -11.24
CA GLN A 27 5.56 17.70 -12.20
C GLN A 27 6.36 18.24 -13.39
N MET A 28 5.94 19.38 -13.97
CA MET A 28 6.67 20.03 -15.06
C MET A 28 8.06 20.50 -14.61
N GLY A 29 8.18 21.02 -13.39
CA GLY A 29 9.47 21.34 -12.76
C GLY A 29 10.38 20.13 -12.62
N CYS A 30 9.88 19.04 -12.02
CA CYS A 30 10.62 17.78 -11.88
C CYS A 30 11.08 17.22 -13.23
N LYS A 31 10.22 17.29 -14.25
CA LYS A 31 10.57 16.85 -15.61
C LYS A 31 11.75 17.65 -16.19
N ARG A 32 11.84 18.96 -15.92
CA ARG A 32 13.00 19.79 -16.35
C ARG A 32 14.29 19.37 -15.65
N VAL A 33 14.21 18.93 -14.40
CA VAL A 33 15.36 18.47 -13.59
C VAL A 33 15.65 16.97 -13.81
N LYS A 34 14.97 16.30 -14.76
CA LYS A 34 15.09 14.86 -15.05
C LYS A 34 14.72 13.96 -13.85
N MET A 35 13.86 14.43 -12.96
CA MET A 35 13.27 13.64 -11.88
C MET A 35 11.91 13.08 -12.30
N PRO A 36 11.49 11.92 -11.75
CA PRO A 36 10.13 11.40 -11.95
C PRO A 36 9.06 12.40 -11.50
N GLN A 37 7.99 12.55 -12.27
CA GLN A 37 6.87 13.46 -11.97
C GLN A 37 6.18 13.11 -10.64
N VAL A 38 6.22 11.85 -10.22
CA VAL A 38 5.67 11.43 -8.92
C VAL A 38 6.29 12.20 -7.75
N VAL A 39 7.57 12.57 -7.83
CA VAL A 39 8.23 13.41 -6.82
C VAL A 39 7.54 14.77 -6.73
N GLY A 40 7.19 15.37 -7.87
CA GLY A 40 6.47 16.65 -7.93
C GLY A 40 5.06 16.55 -7.33
N MET A 41 4.38 15.41 -7.46
CA MET A 41 3.08 15.17 -6.82
C MET A 41 3.20 15.11 -5.30
N LEU A 42 4.21 14.40 -4.78
CA LEU A 42 4.45 14.32 -3.33
C LEU A 42 4.79 15.69 -2.75
N LEU A 43 5.64 16.46 -3.42
CA LEU A 43 5.97 17.84 -3.02
C LEU A 43 4.73 18.74 -3.03
N ALA A 44 3.83 18.59 -4.01
CA ALA A 44 2.58 19.34 -4.04
C ALA A 44 1.72 19.07 -2.80
N GLY A 45 1.60 17.80 -2.42
CA GLY A 45 0.85 17.40 -1.22
C GLY A 45 1.44 18.02 0.05
N ILE A 46 2.77 18.00 0.20
CA ILE A 46 3.48 18.62 1.33
C ILE A 46 3.22 20.13 1.37
N ILE A 47 3.33 20.83 0.23
CA ILE A 47 3.11 22.28 0.17
C ILE A 47 1.66 22.63 0.53
N ILE A 48 0.67 21.88 0.04
CA ILE A 48 -0.74 22.12 0.37
C ILE A 48 -1.00 21.89 1.86
N ALA A 49 -0.38 20.87 2.47
CA ALA A 49 -0.47 20.65 3.90
C ALA A 49 0.12 21.82 4.72
N PHE A 50 1.19 22.47 4.24
CA PHE A 50 1.72 23.67 4.87
C PHE A 50 0.82 24.91 4.69
N ILE A 51 0.21 25.06 3.51
CA ILE A 51 -0.73 26.17 3.23
C ILE A 51 -1.94 26.09 4.15
N ASP A 52 -2.46 24.89 4.41
CA ASP A 52 -3.59 24.67 5.30
C ASP A 52 -3.29 24.98 6.78
N LYS A 53 -2.01 24.94 7.20
CA LYS A 53 -1.60 25.33 8.56
C LYS A 53 -1.50 26.84 8.77
N ILE A 54 -1.68 27.66 7.73
CA ILE A 54 -1.62 29.12 7.85
C ILE A 54 -2.92 29.62 8.50
N PRO A 55 -2.85 30.40 9.61
CA PRO A 55 -4.05 30.89 10.29
C PRO A 55 -4.91 31.75 9.35
N GLY A 56 -6.20 31.41 9.25
CA GLY A 56 -7.16 32.11 8.39
C GLY A 56 -7.44 31.43 7.04
N ILE A 57 -6.69 30.38 6.68
CA ILE A 57 -6.96 29.55 5.51
C ILE A 57 -7.52 28.21 6.00
N ASN A 58 -8.80 27.94 5.72
CA ASN A 58 -9.41 26.63 5.97
C ASN A 58 -9.64 25.96 4.63
N LEU A 59 -8.56 25.40 4.06
CA LEU A 59 -8.58 24.82 2.72
C LEU A 59 -8.98 23.34 2.80
N LEU A 60 -8.41 22.58 3.73
CA LEU A 60 -8.66 21.16 3.92
C LEU A 60 -9.62 20.91 5.09
N ASN A 61 -10.83 21.46 4.97
CA ASN A 61 -11.95 21.14 5.87
C ASN A 61 -12.17 19.61 5.95
N ASP A 62 -12.77 19.12 7.03
CA ASP A 62 -12.95 17.68 7.22
C ASP A 62 -13.71 17.00 6.06
N SER A 63 -14.73 17.66 5.50
CA SER A 63 -15.44 17.17 4.30
C SER A 63 -14.54 17.10 3.06
N ALA A 64 -13.67 18.08 2.84
CA ALA A 64 -12.72 18.06 1.73
C ALA A 64 -11.67 16.96 1.91
N ARG A 65 -11.16 16.78 3.14
CA ARG A 65 -10.21 15.70 3.46
C ARG A 65 -10.83 14.32 3.25
N ALA A 66 -12.08 14.13 3.67
CA ALA A 66 -12.83 12.90 3.43
C ALA A 66 -13.02 12.62 1.93
N GLY A 67 -13.42 13.64 1.15
CA GLY A 67 -13.57 13.53 -0.31
C GLY A 67 -12.26 13.21 -1.03
N ILE A 68 -11.16 13.86 -0.64
CA ILE A 68 -9.81 13.59 -1.18
C ILE A 68 -9.37 12.16 -0.82
N LYS A 69 -9.57 11.71 0.43
CA LYS A 69 -9.23 10.36 0.88
C LYS A 69 -9.97 9.29 0.06
N PHE A 70 -11.29 9.46 -0.13
CA PHE A 70 -12.09 8.58 -0.96
C PHE A 70 -11.56 8.51 -2.41
N LEU A 71 -11.25 9.66 -3.02
CA LEU A 71 -10.72 9.71 -4.38
C LEU A 71 -9.31 9.07 -4.47
N ALA A 72 -8.49 9.24 -3.43
CA ALA A 72 -7.15 8.67 -3.34
C ALA A 72 -7.18 7.14 -3.25
N GLU A 73 -8.07 6.57 -2.43
CA GLU A 73 -8.24 5.10 -2.31
C GLU A 73 -8.62 4.48 -3.66
N ILE A 74 -9.61 5.06 -4.35
CA ILE A 74 -9.98 4.62 -5.71
C ILE A 74 -8.82 4.80 -6.70
N GLY A 75 -8.11 5.93 -6.64
CA GLY A 75 -6.97 6.21 -7.49
C GLY A 75 -5.84 5.19 -7.35
N VAL A 76 -5.52 4.79 -6.12
CA VAL A 76 -4.52 3.76 -5.82
C VAL A 76 -4.90 2.42 -6.42
N VAL A 77 -6.16 1.98 -6.21
CA VAL A 77 -6.67 0.72 -6.80
C VAL A 77 -6.57 0.75 -8.33
N LEU A 78 -6.94 1.87 -8.97
CA LEU A 78 -6.86 2.01 -10.43
C LEU A 78 -5.42 2.01 -10.97
N ILE A 79 -4.47 2.62 -10.25
CA ILE A 79 -3.05 2.60 -10.64
C ILE A 79 -2.51 1.17 -10.55
N MET A 80 -2.81 0.44 -9.48
CA MET A 80 -2.44 -0.97 -9.31
C MET A 80 -3.06 -1.88 -10.35
N PHE A 81 -4.35 -1.69 -10.64
CA PHE A 81 -5.03 -2.42 -11.70
C PHE A 81 -4.40 -2.15 -13.07
N SER A 82 -4.10 -0.89 -13.39
CA SER A 82 -3.41 -0.53 -14.64
C SER A 82 -2.01 -1.14 -14.72
N ALA A 83 -1.30 -1.28 -13.61
CA ALA A 83 -0.02 -1.97 -13.53
C ALA A 83 -0.18 -3.45 -13.88
N GLY A 84 -1.15 -4.11 -13.27
CA GLY A 84 -1.46 -5.52 -13.48
C GLY A 84 -1.77 -5.81 -14.95
N LEU A 85 -2.57 -4.94 -15.60
CA LEU A 85 -2.88 -5.05 -17.04
C LEU A 85 -1.64 -4.85 -17.94
N GLY A 86 -0.68 -4.02 -17.53
CA GLY A 86 0.52 -3.73 -18.30
C GLY A 86 1.63 -4.76 -18.15
N THR A 87 1.54 -5.63 -17.14
CA THR A 87 2.66 -6.51 -16.72
C THR A 87 2.60 -7.88 -17.38
N ASN A 88 3.75 -8.37 -17.83
CA ASN A 88 3.87 -9.70 -18.42
C ASN A 88 4.10 -10.77 -17.33
N LEU A 89 3.10 -11.62 -17.11
CA LEU A 89 3.16 -12.69 -16.10
C LEU A 89 4.31 -13.70 -16.35
N ASN A 90 4.67 -13.95 -17.61
CA ASN A 90 5.78 -14.84 -17.94
C ASN A 90 7.13 -14.22 -17.52
N SER A 91 7.25 -12.89 -17.64
CA SER A 91 8.43 -12.16 -17.17
C SER A 91 8.53 -12.23 -15.65
N ILE A 92 7.44 -12.02 -14.90
CA ILE A 92 7.41 -12.19 -13.43
C ILE A 92 7.88 -13.59 -13.04
N LYS A 93 7.33 -14.63 -13.68
CA LYS A 93 7.65 -16.03 -13.37
C LYS A 93 9.13 -16.34 -13.61
N SER A 94 9.70 -15.85 -14.70
CA SER A 94 11.12 -16.07 -15.04
C SER A 94 12.08 -15.26 -14.17
N SER A 95 11.66 -14.11 -13.63
CA SER A 95 12.47 -13.29 -12.73
C SER A 95 12.28 -13.60 -11.24
N GLY A 96 11.49 -14.63 -10.90
CA GLY A 96 11.09 -14.91 -9.52
C GLY A 96 12.27 -15.11 -8.55
N ILE A 97 13.32 -15.82 -8.97
CA ILE A 97 14.51 -16.04 -8.12
C ILE A 97 15.22 -14.72 -7.83
N SER A 98 15.41 -13.87 -8.86
CA SER A 98 16.02 -12.55 -8.68
C SER A 98 15.16 -11.65 -7.79
N ALA A 99 13.83 -11.72 -7.92
CA ALA A 99 12.92 -10.97 -7.06
C ALA A 99 13.05 -11.42 -5.59
N ILE A 100 13.12 -12.72 -5.30
CA ILE A 100 13.30 -13.23 -3.92
C ILE A 100 14.59 -12.70 -3.29
N VAL A 101 15.71 -12.72 -4.03
CA VAL A 101 17.00 -12.20 -3.53
C VAL A 101 16.89 -10.71 -3.23
N VAL A 102 16.30 -9.93 -4.15
CA VAL A 102 16.10 -8.49 -3.97
C VAL A 102 15.19 -8.20 -2.79
N THR A 103 14.08 -8.91 -2.63
CA THR A 103 13.16 -8.74 -1.49
C THR A 103 13.85 -9.13 -0.19
N SER A 104 14.57 -10.24 -0.13
CA SER A 104 15.25 -10.68 1.10
C SER A 104 16.30 -9.65 1.56
N LEU A 105 17.09 -9.12 0.64
CA LEU A 105 18.03 -8.03 0.96
C LEU A 105 17.29 -6.72 1.29
N GLY A 106 16.21 -6.43 0.57
CA GLY A 106 15.33 -5.27 0.79
C GLY A 106 14.59 -5.30 2.13
N VAL A 107 14.44 -6.47 2.75
CA VAL A 107 13.90 -6.62 4.10
C VAL A 107 15.01 -6.57 5.15
N ILE A 108 16.02 -7.43 4.99
CA ILE A 108 17.06 -7.60 6.02
C ILE A 108 17.87 -6.32 6.21
N VAL A 109 18.25 -5.63 5.12
CA VAL A 109 19.13 -4.46 5.18
C VAL A 109 18.43 -3.24 5.80
N PRO A 110 17.26 -2.79 5.30
CA PRO A 110 16.55 -1.66 5.92
C PRO A 110 16.07 -1.94 7.34
N MET A 111 15.63 -3.17 7.63
CA MET A 111 15.25 -3.54 8.99
C MET A 111 16.43 -3.49 9.96
N GLY A 112 17.57 -4.07 9.58
CA GLY A 112 18.79 -4.06 10.41
C GLY A 112 19.35 -2.65 10.60
N LEU A 113 19.41 -1.85 9.53
CA LEU A 113 19.86 -0.46 9.60
C LEU A 113 18.91 0.40 10.41
N GLY A 114 17.59 0.24 10.22
CA GLY A 114 16.57 0.96 10.98
C GLY A 114 16.64 0.65 12.47
N PHE A 115 16.78 -0.63 12.84
CA PHE A 115 17.00 -1.05 14.22
C PHE A 115 18.28 -0.45 14.81
N LEU A 116 19.39 -0.46 14.05
CA LEU A 116 20.67 0.06 14.50
C LEU A 116 20.62 1.58 14.71
N VAL A 117 20.08 2.32 13.74
CA VAL A 117 19.94 3.77 13.84
C VAL A 117 19.03 4.13 15.01
N ALA A 118 17.88 3.47 15.14
CA ALA A 118 16.98 3.69 16.28
C ALA A 118 17.67 3.34 17.61
N GLY A 119 18.45 2.26 17.67
CA GLY A 119 19.25 1.89 18.84
C GLY A 119 20.36 2.87 19.20
N LEU A 120 20.96 3.56 18.23
CA LEU A 120 21.93 4.62 18.48
C LEU A 120 21.30 5.86 19.13
N PHE A 121 20.07 6.22 18.75
CA PHE A 121 19.37 7.37 19.31
C PHE A 121 18.64 7.04 20.63
N ASN A 122 17.96 5.90 20.71
CA ASN A 122 17.11 5.52 21.85
C ASN A 122 17.84 4.67 22.91
N GLY A 123 18.99 4.10 22.56
CA GLY A 123 19.68 3.04 23.30
C GLY A 123 19.14 1.64 22.99
N PHE A 124 19.95 0.61 23.26
CA PHE A 124 19.59 -0.80 23.01
C PHE A 124 18.90 -1.50 24.19
N GLY A 125 18.80 -0.84 25.35
CA GLY A 125 18.21 -1.41 26.57
C GLY A 125 17.41 -0.40 27.38
N GLY A 126 16.41 -0.90 28.10
CA GLY A 126 15.47 -0.12 28.92
C GLY A 126 14.06 -0.06 28.32
N THR A 127 13.19 0.72 28.95
CA THR A 127 11.81 0.96 28.52
C THR A 127 11.64 2.40 28.05
N ILE A 128 10.75 2.62 27.08
CA ILE A 128 10.23 3.94 26.70
C ILE A 128 8.79 3.98 27.17
N THR A 129 8.44 5.04 27.90
CA THR A 129 7.04 5.39 28.18
C THR A 129 6.62 6.38 27.11
N LEU A 130 5.65 5.99 26.28
CA LEU A 130 5.03 6.88 25.30
C LEU A 130 4.09 7.87 26.01
N GLU A 131 3.72 8.98 25.35
CA GLU A 131 2.79 9.98 25.91
C GLU A 131 1.44 9.38 26.33
N ASP A 132 1.03 8.28 25.70
CA ASP A 132 -0.21 7.53 26.02
C ASP A 132 -0.08 6.61 27.26
N GLY A 133 1.04 6.68 28.00
CA GLY A 133 1.30 5.86 29.18
C GLY A 133 1.73 4.42 28.88
N LEU A 134 1.84 4.05 27.60
CA LEU A 134 2.29 2.73 27.18
C LEU A 134 3.81 2.59 27.37
N THR A 135 4.22 1.68 28.25
CA THR A 135 5.62 1.28 28.43
C THR A 135 5.98 0.15 27.49
N VAL A 136 6.83 0.44 26.51
CA VAL A 136 7.35 -0.55 25.55
C VAL A 136 8.85 -0.71 25.75
N SER A 137 9.37 -1.93 25.60
CA SER A 137 10.82 -2.13 25.57
C SER A 137 11.43 -1.35 24.42
N LYS A 138 12.53 -0.63 24.68
CA LYS A 138 13.29 0.09 23.66
C LYS A 138 13.67 -0.80 22.49
N THR A 139 13.98 -2.07 22.76
CA THR A 139 14.31 -3.06 21.74
C THR A 139 13.17 -3.30 20.77
N TRP A 140 11.92 -3.40 21.26
CA TRP A 140 10.74 -3.58 20.41
C TRP A 140 10.41 -2.31 19.61
N SER A 141 10.56 -1.14 20.22
CA SER A 141 10.39 0.14 19.52
C SER A 141 11.43 0.31 18.40
N ASN A 142 12.71 0.02 18.67
CA ASN A 142 13.77 0.08 17.65
C ASN A 142 13.53 -0.92 16.53
N LEU A 143 13.04 -2.12 16.85
CA LEU A 143 12.69 -3.12 15.84
C LEU A 143 11.52 -2.66 14.98
N PHE A 144 10.51 -2.04 15.60
CA PHE A 144 9.36 -1.46 14.90
C PHE A 144 9.77 -0.38 13.89
N TYR A 145 10.72 0.50 14.24
CA TYR A 145 11.32 1.44 13.28
C TYR A 145 11.97 0.71 12.09
N GLY A 146 12.70 -0.38 12.35
CA GLY A 146 13.25 -1.23 11.30
C GLY A 146 12.18 -1.83 10.38
N VAL A 147 11.08 -2.32 10.94
CA VAL A 147 9.96 -2.87 10.16
C VAL A 147 9.29 -1.80 9.30
N ILE A 148 9.02 -0.61 9.84
CA ILE A 148 8.41 0.49 9.07
C ILE A 148 9.31 0.90 7.89
N LEU A 149 10.63 0.96 8.11
CA LEU A 149 11.60 1.32 7.06
C LEU A 149 11.75 0.25 5.96
N THR A 150 11.24 -0.95 6.21
CA THR A 150 11.22 -2.04 5.22
C THR A 150 10.04 -1.93 4.27
N ALA A 151 8.89 -1.41 4.73
CA ALA A 151 7.67 -1.41 3.95
C ALA A 151 7.79 -0.60 2.65
N THR A 152 7.71 -1.28 1.50
CA THR A 152 7.79 -0.67 0.16
C THR A 152 6.41 -0.37 -0.42
N SER A 153 6.22 0.81 -1.02
CA SER A 153 4.97 1.13 -1.74
C SER A 153 5.00 0.66 -3.20
N VAL A 154 4.20 -0.37 -3.52
CA VAL A 154 3.99 -0.85 -4.90
C VAL A 154 3.42 0.27 -5.80
N SER A 155 2.43 1.03 -5.30
CA SER A 155 1.73 2.11 -6.02
C SER A 155 2.63 3.21 -6.56
N VAL A 156 3.50 3.73 -5.71
CA VAL A 156 4.46 4.77 -6.08
C VAL A 156 5.49 4.22 -7.07
N THR A 157 5.98 3.01 -6.81
CA THR A 157 6.97 2.33 -7.65
C THR A 157 6.44 2.03 -9.05
N VAL A 158 5.20 1.56 -9.16
CA VAL A 158 4.52 1.38 -10.45
C VAL A 158 4.35 2.69 -11.18
N ALA A 159 3.84 3.73 -10.51
CA ALA A 159 3.58 5.01 -11.14
C ALA A 159 4.86 5.61 -11.73
N THR A 160 5.96 5.56 -10.99
CA THR A 160 7.29 6.01 -11.45
C THR A 160 7.83 5.16 -12.59
N LEU A 161 7.79 3.82 -12.50
CA LEU A 161 8.27 2.93 -13.56
C LEU A 161 7.47 3.04 -14.86
N LYS A 162 6.15 3.24 -14.73
CA LYS A 162 5.24 3.46 -15.87
C LYS A 162 5.55 4.79 -16.55
N GLU A 163 5.77 5.84 -15.77
CA GLU A 163 6.17 7.16 -16.28
C GLU A 163 7.52 7.13 -17.02
N MET A 164 8.49 6.39 -16.47
CA MET A 164 9.81 6.22 -17.09
C MET A 164 9.81 5.27 -18.29
N HIS A 165 8.67 4.67 -18.65
CA HIS A 165 8.55 3.63 -19.68
C HIS A 165 9.47 2.40 -19.42
N ARG A 166 9.75 2.08 -18.15
CA ARG A 166 10.63 0.97 -17.73
C ARG A 166 9.91 -0.17 -17.05
N LEU A 167 8.59 -0.10 -16.89
CA LEU A 167 7.77 -1.12 -16.22
C LEU A 167 7.97 -2.54 -16.78
N ASN A 168 8.02 -2.68 -18.11
CA ASN A 168 8.12 -3.97 -18.80
C ASN A 168 9.56 -4.43 -19.08
N GLY A 169 10.56 -3.67 -18.62
CA GLY A 169 11.96 -4.10 -18.69
C GLY A 169 12.28 -5.15 -17.62
N LYS A 170 13.41 -5.87 -17.79
CA LYS A 170 13.88 -6.86 -16.79
C LYS A 170 13.96 -6.27 -15.38
N ALA A 171 14.58 -5.11 -15.24
CA ALA A 171 14.69 -4.42 -13.95
C ALA A 171 13.32 -4.00 -13.39
N GLY A 172 12.42 -3.46 -14.22
CA GLY A 172 11.07 -3.09 -13.81
C GLY A 172 10.26 -4.29 -13.33
N THR A 173 10.31 -5.41 -14.06
CA THR A 173 9.62 -6.64 -13.65
C THR A 173 10.18 -7.20 -12.35
N ILE A 174 11.50 -7.20 -12.16
CA ILE A 174 12.13 -7.62 -10.88
C ILE A 174 11.65 -6.73 -9.74
N ILE A 175 11.66 -5.40 -9.92
CA ILE A 175 11.24 -4.44 -8.88
C ILE A 175 9.76 -4.64 -8.52
N ILE A 176 8.87 -4.77 -9.50
CA ILE A 176 7.44 -4.99 -9.25
C ILE A 176 7.21 -6.35 -8.58
N SER A 177 7.89 -7.41 -9.04
CA SER A 177 7.78 -8.73 -8.43
C SER A 177 8.30 -8.72 -6.99
N ALA A 178 9.40 -8.01 -6.74
CA ALA A 178 9.98 -7.87 -5.42
C ALA A 178 9.05 -7.11 -4.47
N ALA A 179 8.42 -6.03 -4.94
CA ALA A 179 7.49 -5.24 -4.14
C ALA A 179 6.23 -6.04 -3.75
N ILE A 180 5.71 -6.90 -4.63
CA ILE A 180 4.59 -7.80 -4.29
C ILE A 180 5.02 -8.81 -3.21
N LEU A 181 6.21 -9.39 -3.31
CA LEU A 181 6.74 -10.30 -2.28
C LEU A 181 6.99 -9.57 -0.96
N ASP A 182 7.42 -8.31 -1.03
CA ASP A 182 7.71 -7.45 0.13
C ASP A 182 6.44 -7.18 0.95
N ASP A 183 5.27 -6.98 0.32
CA ASP A 183 4.00 -6.83 1.03
C ASP A 183 3.65 -8.08 1.88
N ILE A 184 3.94 -9.28 1.35
CA ILE A 184 3.71 -10.54 2.09
C ILE A 184 4.62 -10.64 3.30
N ILE A 185 5.92 -10.43 3.08
CA ILE A 185 6.94 -10.56 4.12
C ILE A 185 6.76 -9.46 5.17
N GLY A 186 6.47 -8.23 4.74
CA GLY A 186 6.23 -7.08 5.60
C GLY A 186 5.08 -7.30 6.57
N VAL A 187 3.93 -7.81 6.09
CA VAL A 187 2.81 -8.17 6.97
C VAL A 187 3.21 -9.24 7.97
N ILE A 188 3.91 -10.31 7.56
CA ILE A 188 4.34 -11.39 8.46
C ILE A 188 5.30 -10.85 9.54
N VAL A 189 6.32 -10.08 9.14
CA VAL A 189 7.31 -9.51 10.06
C VAL A 189 6.65 -8.54 11.03
N LEU A 190 5.81 -7.62 10.53
CA LEU A 190 5.07 -6.67 11.37
C LEU A 190 4.18 -7.39 12.39
N SER A 191 3.48 -8.44 11.97
CA SER A 191 2.61 -9.23 12.84
C SER A 191 3.38 -9.91 13.98
N ILE A 192 4.55 -10.48 13.66
CA ILE A 192 5.43 -11.08 14.66
C ILE A 192 5.91 -10.02 15.65
N VAL A 193 6.35 -8.85 15.17
CA VAL A 193 6.85 -7.77 16.05
C VAL A 193 5.76 -7.22 16.96
N LEU A 194 4.56 -6.97 16.44
CA LEU A 194 3.42 -6.47 17.22
C LEU A 194 2.96 -7.46 18.29
N SER A 195 2.92 -8.74 17.95
CA SER A 195 2.51 -9.77 18.91
C SER A 195 3.56 -9.97 20.00
N LEU A 196 4.85 -10.00 19.65
CA LEU A 196 5.92 -10.13 20.63
C LEU A 196 6.10 -8.89 21.51
N SER A 197 5.74 -7.70 21.01
CA SER A 197 5.78 -6.46 21.81
C SER A 197 4.61 -6.34 22.79
N GLY A 198 3.66 -7.28 22.79
CA GLY A 198 2.45 -7.21 23.62
C GLY A 198 1.47 -6.12 23.20
N ALA A 199 1.69 -5.49 22.04
CA ALA A 199 0.80 -4.49 21.45
C ALA A 199 -0.27 -5.13 20.54
N GLY A 200 -0.17 -6.44 20.31
CA GLY A 200 -1.06 -7.23 19.44
C GLY A 200 -2.45 -7.52 20.00
N SER A 201 -2.83 -6.96 21.15
CA SER A 201 -4.16 -7.10 21.75
C SER A 201 -5.22 -6.25 21.04
N SER A 202 -5.34 -6.43 19.73
CA SER A 202 -6.49 -5.95 18.94
C SER A 202 -7.49 -7.10 18.82
N GLY A 203 -8.39 -7.16 19.81
CA GLY A 203 -9.57 -8.00 19.81
C GLY A 203 -10.58 -7.57 18.74
N GLU A 204 -10.30 -7.93 17.49
CA GLU A 204 -11.27 -7.87 16.40
C GLU A 204 -11.57 -9.27 15.85
N ASN A 205 -12.83 -9.49 15.51
CA ASN A 205 -13.39 -10.75 15.02
C ASN A 205 -12.94 -11.05 13.58
N THR A 206 -11.63 -11.16 13.34
CA THR A 206 -11.09 -11.65 12.07
C THR A 206 -11.20 -13.17 12.01
N LEU A 207 -11.25 -13.73 10.79
CA LEU A 207 -11.51 -15.16 10.57
C LEU A 207 -10.50 -16.07 11.30
N GLY A 208 -9.26 -15.61 11.48
CA GLY A 208 -8.17 -16.28 12.18
C GLY A 208 -8.26 -16.23 13.71
N SER A 209 -8.83 -15.16 14.29
CA SER A 209 -9.01 -15.06 15.75
C SER A 209 -10.12 -15.99 16.27
N LEU A 210 -11.02 -16.44 15.38
CA LEU A 210 -12.05 -17.45 15.69
C LEU A 210 -11.47 -18.87 15.87
N MET A 211 -10.29 -19.16 15.31
CA MET A 211 -9.70 -20.51 15.27
C MET A 211 -8.60 -20.73 16.32
N CYS A 212 -7.88 -19.69 16.75
CA CYS A 212 -6.77 -19.80 17.69
C CYS A 212 -6.67 -18.58 18.61
N SER A 213 -6.50 -18.82 19.91
CA SER A 213 -6.33 -17.78 20.95
C SER A 213 -4.92 -17.15 20.99
N ASN A 214 -4.00 -17.56 20.11
CA ASN A 214 -2.67 -16.96 20.02
C ASN A 214 -2.63 -15.95 18.88
N ASP A 215 -2.44 -14.67 19.20
CA ASP A 215 -2.52 -13.54 18.27
C ASP A 215 -1.56 -13.71 17.07
N VAL A 216 -0.35 -14.26 17.27
CA VAL A 216 0.61 -14.54 16.17
C VAL A 216 0.00 -15.51 15.15
N VAL A 217 -0.59 -16.59 15.66
CA VAL A 217 -1.12 -17.69 14.84
C VAL A 217 -2.37 -17.23 14.11
N ALA A 218 -3.22 -16.44 14.78
CA ALA A 218 -4.41 -15.85 14.19
C ALA A 218 -4.07 -14.96 12.98
N VAL A 219 -3.09 -14.06 13.10
CA VAL A 219 -2.70 -13.18 11.99
C VAL A 219 -2.05 -13.97 10.86
N PHE A 220 -1.16 -14.92 11.16
CA PHE A 220 -0.56 -15.78 10.13
C PHE A 220 -1.62 -16.58 9.37
N LEU A 221 -2.63 -17.09 10.09
CA LEU A 221 -3.73 -17.85 9.51
C LEU A 221 -4.64 -16.97 8.63
N ASN A 222 -4.91 -15.72 9.04
CA ASN A 222 -5.62 -14.73 8.21
C ASN A 222 -4.90 -14.49 6.89
N VAL A 223 -3.58 -14.23 6.94
CA VAL A 223 -2.75 -14.03 5.75
C VAL A 223 -2.79 -15.27 4.85
N LEU A 224 -2.62 -16.47 5.42
CA LEU A 224 -2.68 -17.72 4.66
C LEU A 224 -4.04 -17.91 3.99
N PHE A 225 -5.15 -17.68 4.70
CA PHE A 225 -6.49 -17.77 4.14
C PHE A 225 -6.72 -16.73 3.03
N PHE A 226 -6.21 -15.51 3.19
CA PHE A 226 -6.29 -14.48 2.16
C PHE A 226 -5.61 -14.94 0.85
N PHE A 227 -4.43 -15.56 0.93
CA PHE A 227 -3.74 -16.09 -0.24
C PHE A 227 -4.49 -17.27 -0.88
N ILE A 228 -4.97 -18.23 -0.08
CA ILE A 228 -5.74 -19.37 -0.58
C ILE A 228 -7.01 -18.88 -1.29
N PHE A 229 -7.75 -17.98 -0.65
CA PHE A 229 -8.96 -17.38 -1.19
C PHE A 229 -8.69 -16.64 -2.51
N THR A 230 -7.66 -15.79 -2.54
CA THR A 230 -7.29 -15.00 -3.72
C THR A 230 -6.84 -15.89 -4.88
N ILE A 231 -6.06 -16.94 -4.62
CA ILE A 231 -5.62 -17.89 -5.65
C ILE A 231 -6.81 -18.69 -6.18
N ALA A 232 -7.66 -19.22 -5.30
CA ALA A 232 -8.83 -20.02 -5.70
C ALA A 232 -9.78 -19.21 -6.60
N ILE A 233 -10.11 -17.99 -6.20
CA ILE A 233 -10.96 -17.08 -6.98
C ILE A 233 -10.26 -16.66 -8.27
N GLY A 234 -8.96 -16.34 -8.22
CA GLY A 234 -8.18 -15.96 -9.39
C GLY A 234 -8.15 -17.05 -10.47
N VAL A 235 -7.98 -18.32 -10.06
CA VAL A 235 -8.05 -19.47 -10.97
C VAL A 235 -9.47 -19.62 -11.54
N GLY A 236 -10.50 -19.55 -10.70
CA GLY A 236 -11.90 -19.63 -11.14
C GLY A 236 -12.23 -18.57 -12.20
N ILE A 237 -11.73 -17.35 -12.00
CA ILE A 237 -11.94 -16.23 -12.90
C ILE A 237 -11.12 -16.34 -14.18
N HIS A 238 -9.90 -16.87 -14.12
CA HIS A 238 -9.14 -17.20 -15.33
C HIS A 238 -9.93 -18.15 -16.24
N TYR A 239 -10.53 -19.19 -15.68
CA TYR A 239 -11.41 -20.11 -16.44
C TYR A 239 -12.65 -19.39 -16.97
N LEU A 240 -13.30 -18.56 -16.15
CA LEU A 240 -14.47 -17.79 -16.55
C LEU A 240 -14.15 -16.84 -17.72
N PHE A 241 -13.04 -16.10 -17.66
CA PHE A 241 -12.61 -15.20 -18.73
C PHE A 241 -12.26 -15.96 -20.00
N LYS A 242 -11.58 -17.12 -19.90
CA LYS A 242 -11.27 -17.97 -21.05
C LYS A 242 -12.56 -18.48 -21.71
N TYR A 243 -13.56 -18.85 -20.91
CA TYR A 243 -14.88 -19.24 -21.40
C TYR A 243 -15.63 -18.10 -22.10
N LEU A 244 -15.67 -16.92 -21.47
CA LEU A 244 -16.33 -15.72 -22.03
C LEU A 244 -15.68 -15.26 -23.33
N ASN A 245 -14.35 -15.29 -23.40
CA ASN A 245 -13.60 -14.93 -24.60
C ASN A 245 -13.85 -15.91 -25.76
N LYS A 246 -14.02 -17.20 -25.46
CA LYS A 246 -14.37 -18.24 -26.47
C LYS A 246 -15.79 -18.07 -27.02
N LYS A 247 -16.74 -17.62 -26.20
CA LYS A 247 -18.15 -17.43 -26.62
C LYS A 247 -18.42 -16.10 -27.34
N LYS A 248 -17.69 -15.03 -27.03
CA LYS A 248 -17.85 -13.70 -27.66
C LYS A 248 -16.50 -13.02 -27.89
N PRO A 249 -15.84 -13.25 -29.04
CA PRO A 249 -14.61 -12.57 -29.38
C PRO A 249 -14.83 -11.05 -29.45
N HIS A 250 -13.87 -10.26 -28.94
CA HIS A 250 -13.78 -8.80 -29.14
C HIS A 250 -14.97 -7.95 -28.63
N THR A 251 -15.44 -8.18 -27.41
CA THR A 251 -16.33 -7.20 -26.74
C THR A 251 -15.56 -6.34 -25.74
N ARG A 252 -15.75 -5.01 -25.79
CA ARG A 252 -15.33 -4.00 -24.78
C ARG A 252 -15.77 -4.31 -23.32
N ARG A 253 -16.46 -5.44 -23.10
CA ARG A 253 -17.01 -5.90 -21.82
C ARG A 253 -15.96 -6.52 -20.91
N LEU A 254 -14.89 -7.11 -21.46
CA LEU A 254 -13.85 -7.78 -20.68
C LEU A 254 -13.15 -6.87 -19.65
N PRO A 255 -12.73 -5.63 -20.02
CA PRO A 255 -12.15 -4.69 -19.06
C PRO A 255 -13.13 -4.26 -17.96
N ILE A 256 -14.41 -4.14 -18.27
CA ILE A 256 -15.46 -3.76 -17.30
C ILE A 256 -15.61 -4.88 -16.25
N PHE A 257 -15.68 -6.14 -16.68
CA PHE A 257 -15.69 -7.27 -15.76
C PHE A 257 -14.40 -7.38 -14.93
N GLY A 258 -13.25 -7.10 -15.55
CA GLY A 258 -11.96 -7.07 -14.84
C GLY A 258 -11.91 -6.00 -13.74
N LEU A 259 -12.41 -4.79 -14.03
CA LEU A 259 -12.47 -3.71 -13.06
C LEU A 259 -13.49 -3.99 -11.95
N ALA A 260 -14.68 -4.49 -12.30
CA ALA A 260 -15.70 -4.88 -11.32
C ALA A 260 -15.17 -5.97 -10.37
N PHE A 261 -14.44 -6.95 -10.91
CA PHE A 261 -13.78 -7.96 -10.11
C PHE A 261 -12.68 -7.36 -9.21
N CYS A 262 -11.88 -6.41 -9.72
CA CYS A 262 -10.88 -5.73 -8.92
C CYS A 262 -11.48 -5.01 -7.71
N PHE A 263 -12.59 -4.28 -7.89
CA PHE A 263 -13.30 -3.64 -6.78
C PHE A 263 -13.92 -4.65 -5.81
N PHE A 264 -14.49 -5.75 -6.33
CA PHE A 264 -14.99 -6.83 -5.49
C PHE A 264 -13.89 -7.44 -4.62
N MET A 265 -12.71 -7.70 -5.18
CA MET A 265 -11.57 -8.22 -4.42
C MET A 265 -11.05 -7.23 -3.38
N ALA A 266 -10.96 -5.94 -3.71
CA ALA A 266 -10.58 -4.91 -2.75
C ALA A 266 -11.55 -4.87 -1.56
N PHE A 267 -12.86 -4.90 -1.84
CA PHE A 267 -13.90 -4.97 -0.82
C PHE A 267 -13.82 -6.26 0.03
N ALA A 268 -13.65 -7.41 -0.61
CA ALA A 268 -13.55 -8.69 0.08
C ALA A 268 -12.30 -8.76 0.96
N SER A 269 -11.18 -8.22 0.48
CA SER A 269 -9.93 -8.11 1.26
C SER A 269 -10.17 -7.32 2.54
N GLU A 270 -10.67 -6.10 2.43
CA GLU A 270 -10.89 -5.21 3.59
C GLU A 270 -11.90 -5.82 4.58
N LYS A 271 -13.02 -6.34 4.10
CA LYS A 271 -14.12 -6.77 4.98
C LYS A 271 -13.86 -8.09 5.70
N PHE A 272 -13.15 -9.03 5.06
CA PHE A 272 -12.95 -10.38 5.60
C PHE A 272 -11.55 -10.61 6.17
N PHE A 273 -10.55 -9.82 5.75
CA PHE A 273 -9.14 -10.02 6.10
C PHE A 273 -8.43 -8.76 6.60
N GLY A 274 -9.04 -7.57 6.43
CA GLY A 274 -8.52 -6.28 6.90
C GLY A 274 -8.77 -6.05 8.39
#